data_AF-A0A8H3EKN1-F1
#
_entry.id   AF-A0A8H3EKN1-F1
#
_cell.length_a   1.000
_cell.length_b   1.000
_cell.length_c   1.000
_cell.angle_alpha   90.00
_cell.angle_beta   90.00
_cell.angle_gamma   90.00
#
_symmetry.space_group_name_H-M   'P 1'
#
loop_
_entity.id
_entity.type
_entity.pdbx_description
1 polymer ?
#
loop_
_entity_poly.entity_id
_entity_poly.type
_entity_poly.pdbx_seq_one_letter_code
_entity_poly.pdbx_strand_id
1 'polypeptide(L)'
;MDPEVISNFLSEQREAAPEDLQQSFLTIEDFWDRKLWHQLTDVLVEYFNTPASASQRLPLFRKFILSFAEKINQLKFVSLGLLAASQCQDDHERLSFLTDLTKKVNKPSSQDAYVYALVAAAEVKLRLYDLSSARKDLDKAESILDTFDSVETEVHATFYRINASYYQANEDFGAYYKNALLYLACINISTLTQTDAQSRAYDLSIAALVSDAIYNFGELLLHPILETLASTPHAWLRDLLYAFNRGDLAAYNVLEANLSKAPQLDQHKEFLYQKISLSALTEAVFRRPPHDRAMTFHTISKETNVAPAEIEILIMKALSLGLLRGSIDQVAEIARINWVQPKVLDPGQIDGMRVRLKEWDSSVNQLGNWIEGVGKDVWAA
;
A
#
# COMPACT_ATOMS: atom_id res chain seq x y z
N MET A 1 41.77 14.53 6.29
CA MET A 1 41.89 15.70 5.40
C MET A 1 41.91 16.93 6.27
N ASP A 2 42.78 17.88 5.96
CA ASP A 2 43.06 19.01 6.82
C ASP A 2 41.81 19.89 7.03
N PRO A 3 41.51 20.30 8.28
CA PRO A 3 40.34 21.12 8.59
C PRO A 3 40.34 22.45 7.81
N GLU A 4 41.51 22.94 7.42
CA GLU A 4 41.69 24.16 6.62
C GLU A 4 41.22 24.02 5.17
N VAL A 5 41.38 22.84 4.54
CA VAL A 5 40.89 22.60 3.16
C VAL A 5 39.36 22.57 3.12
N ILE A 6 38.76 22.09 4.22
CA ILE A 6 37.32 22.01 4.38
C ILE A 6 36.73 23.40 4.69
N SER A 7 37.38 24.17 5.57
CA SER A 7 37.00 25.56 5.84
C SER A 7 37.10 26.45 4.58
N ASN A 8 38.19 26.32 3.81
CA ASN A 8 38.33 27.03 2.52
C ASN A 8 37.27 26.61 1.49
N PHE A 9 36.90 25.33 1.46
CA PHE A 9 35.84 24.86 0.57
C PHE A 9 34.44 25.33 1.00
N LEU A 10 34.19 25.42 2.31
CA LEU A 10 32.94 25.97 2.84
C LEU A 10 32.83 27.48 2.55
N SER A 11 33.94 28.22 2.63
CA SER A 11 33.96 29.64 2.23
C SER A 11 33.72 29.84 0.73
N GLU A 12 34.28 28.98 -0.13
CA GLU A 12 34.00 29.01 -1.59
C GLU A 12 32.53 28.69 -1.90
N GLN A 13 31.94 27.72 -1.19
CA GLN A 13 30.51 27.39 -1.35
C GLN A 13 29.59 28.49 -0.79
N ARG A 14 30.02 29.18 0.26
CA ARG A 14 29.32 30.32 0.86
C ARG A 14 29.25 31.52 -0.09
N GLU A 15 30.31 31.81 -0.82
CA GLU A 15 30.32 32.87 -1.86
C GLU A 15 29.41 32.52 -3.05
N ALA A 16 29.25 31.23 -3.35
CA ALA A 16 28.37 30.75 -4.41
C ALA A 16 26.89 30.59 -3.98
N ALA A 17 26.56 30.77 -2.69
CA ALA A 17 25.24 30.53 -2.14
C ALA A 17 24.40 31.83 -2.01
N PRO A 18 23.07 31.76 -2.15
CA PRO A 18 22.14 32.88 -1.88
C PRO A 18 22.32 33.46 -0.47
N GLU A 19 22.10 34.77 -0.30
CA GLU A 19 22.34 35.51 0.95
C GLU A 19 21.64 34.90 2.19
N ASP A 20 20.47 34.28 2.03
CA ASP A 20 19.70 33.63 3.11
C ASP A 20 20.39 32.39 3.69
N LEU A 21 21.26 31.72 2.92
CA LEU A 21 21.93 30.48 3.31
C LEU A 21 23.33 30.71 3.90
N GLN A 22 23.87 31.92 3.78
CA GLN A 22 25.19 32.26 4.28
C GLN A 22 25.27 32.23 5.82
N GLN A 23 24.16 32.50 6.51
CA GLN A 23 24.07 32.34 7.97
C GLN A 23 24.16 30.87 8.39
N SER A 24 23.52 29.97 7.63
CA SER A 24 23.60 28.53 7.88
C SER A 24 25.02 28.00 7.67
N PHE A 25 25.75 28.49 6.66
CA PHE A 25 27.16 28.14 6.44
C PHE A 25 28.08 28.57 7.59
N LEU A 26 27.88 29.78 8.15
CA LEU A 26 28.61 30.23 9.33
C LEU A 26 28.38 29.32 10.54
N THR A 27 27.13 28.89 10.76
CA THR A 27 26.84 27.93 11.84
C THR A 27 27.44 26.55 11.56
N ILE A 28 27.47 26.10 10.31
CA ILE A 28 28.12 24.84 9.91
C ILE A 28 29.63 24.90 10.18
N GLU A 29 30.29 26.02 9.89
CA GLU A 29 31.71 26.24 10.19
C GLU A 29 31.98 26.24 11.71
N ASP A 30 31.19 26.98 12.50
CA ASP A 30 31.35 27.01 13.96
C ASP A 30 31.10 25.63 14.61
N PHE A 31 30.11 24.87 14.13
CA PHE A 31 29.86 23.50 14.61
C PHE A 31 30.94 22.51 14.17
N TRP A 32 31.55 22.72 13.01
CA TRP A 32 32.69 21.94 12.54
C TRP A 32 33.93 22.17 13.41
N ASP A 33 34.25 23.43 13.69
CA ASP A 33 35.39 23.81 14.53
C ASP A 33 35.23 23.31 15.98
N ARG A 34 33.99 23.37 16.50
CA ARG A 34 33.63 22.83 17.82
C ARG A 34 33.45 21.31 17.85
N LYS A 35 33.51 20.63 16.69
CA LYS A 35 33.33 19.17 16.54
C LYS A 35 31.99 18.66 17.08
N LEU A 36 30.92 19.46 16.94
CA LEU A 36 29.56 19.12 17.40
C LEU A 36 28.79 18.39 16.29
N TRP A 37 29.08 17.09 16.11
CA TRP A 37 28.59 16.27 15.00
C TRP A 37 27.06 16.14 14.92
N HIS A 38 26.38 16.06 16.06
CA HIS A 38 24.91 15.94 16.08
C HIS A 38 24.23 17.21 15.56
N GLN A 39 24.57 18.37 16.12
CA GLN A 39 24.02 19.67 15.73
C GLN A 39 24.38 20.02 14.29
N LEU A 40 25.61 19.69 13.87
CA LEU A 40 26.04 19.80 12.48
C LEU A 40 25.11 19.01 11.55
N THR A 41 24.75 17.79 11.91
CA THR A 41 23.89 16.94 11.08
C THR A 41 22.48 17.50 10.99
N ASP A 42 21.94 18.05 12.08
CA ASP A 42 20.59 18.63 12.09
C ASP A 42 20.53 19.89 11.21
N VAL A 43 21.52 20.78 11.32
CA VAL A 43 21.63 21.96 10.45
C VAL A 43 21.86 21.57 8.99
N LEU A 44 22.62 20.51 8.73
CA LEU A 44 22.77 19.98 7.38
C LEU A 44 21.44 19.43 6.83
N VAL A 45 20.65 18.73 7.64
CA VAL A 45 19.33 18.25 7.20
C VAL A 45 18.41 19.42 6.86
N GLU A 46 18.36 20.47 7.69
CA GLU A 46 17.60 21.70 7.40
C GLU A 46 18.09 22.40 6.12
N TYR A 47 19.41 22.47 5.94
CA TYR A 47 20.03 23.04 4.75
C TYR A 47 19.70 22.26 3.47
N PHE A 48 19.73 20.92 3.54
CA PHE A 48 19.41 20.05 2.41
C PHE A 48 17.90 20.00 2.11
N ASN A 49 17.04 20.27 3.09
CA ASN A 49 15.60 20.42 2.88
C ASN A 49 15.22 21.73 2.17
N THR A 50 16.10 22.74 2.19
CA THR A 50 15.84 24.01 1.52
C THR A 50 16.07 23.90 0.00
N PRO A 51 15.07 24.15 -0.86
CA PRO A 51 15.16 23.91 -2.31
C PRO A 51 16.17 24.79 -3.05
N ALA A 52 16.59 25.91 -2.46
CA ALA A 52 17.58 26.83 -3.03
C ALA A 52 19.02 26.27 -3.07
N SER A 53 19.32 25.23 -2.29
CA SER A 53 20.67 24.66 -2.14
C SER A 53 21.05 23.69 -3.28
N ALA A 54 20.27 23.65 -4.37
CA ALA A 54 20.23 22.51 -5.27
C ALA A 54 21.44 22.31 -6.20
N SER A 55 22.28 23.31 -6.38
CA SER A 55 23.50 23.21 -7.20
C SER A 55 24.72 22.76 -6.40
N GLN A 56 24.69 22.88 -5.07
CA GLN A 56 25.86 22.75 -4.21
C GLN A 56 25.93 21.43 -3.42
N ARG A 57 24.85 20.62 -3.41
CA ARG A 57 24.79 19.42 -2.55
C ARG A 57 25.72 18.30 -3.01
N LEU A 58 25.97 18.18 -4.31
CA LEU A 58 26.88 17.17 -4.87
C LEU A 58 28.36 17.40 -4.50
N PRO A 59 28.93 18.60 -4.68
CA PRO A 59 30.27 18.93 -4.21
C PRO A 59 30.42 18.83 -2.69
N LEU A 60 29.43 19.34 -1.94
CA LEU A 60 29.41 19.28 -0.48
C LEU A 60 29.38 17.83 0.00
N PHE A 61 28.58 16.98 -0.63
CA PHE A 61 28.52 15.58 -0.22
C PHE A 61 29.84 14.83 -0.50
N ARG A 62 30.42 15.02 -1.69
CA ARG A 62 31.67 14.33 -2.08
C ARG A 62 32.88 14.77 -1.28
N LYS A 63 33.02 16.07 -0.95
CA LYS A 63 34.20 16.57 -0.22
C LYS A 63 34.00 16.66 1.29
N PHE A 64 32.84 17.14 1.73
CA PHE A 64 32.58 17.40 3.14
C PHE A 64 32.00 16.16 3.82
N ILE A 65 30.85 15.66 3.35
CA ILE A 65 30.10 14.60 4.05
C ILE A 65 30.85 13.26 4.07
N LEU A 66 31.63 12.94 3.04
CA LEU A 66 32.53 11.77 3.05
C LEU A 66 33.62 11.83 4.14
N SER A 67 34.02 13.02 4.59
CA SER A 67 35.12 13.18 5.54
C SER A 67 34.73 12.84 7.00
N PHE A 68 33.44 12.91 7.34
CA PHE A 68 32.93 12.63 8.69
C PHE A 68 31.87 11.53 8.74
N ALA A 69 31.75 10.73 7.68
CA ALA A 69 30.81 9.61 7.55
C ALA A 69 30.84 8.61 8.73
N GLU A 70 31.99 8.44 9.39
CA GLU A 70 32.12 7.51 10.53
C GLU A 70 31.58 8.05 11.86
N LYS A 71 31.30 9.35 11.95
CA LYS A 71 30.94 10.03 13.20
C LYS A 71 29.48 10.49 13.27
N ILE A 72 28.70 10.25 12.23
CA ILE A 72 27.29 10.66 12.11
C ILE A 72 26.37 9.45 12.26
N ASN A 73 25.11 9.71 12.62
CA ASN A 73 24.03 8.75 12.38
C ASN A 73 23.96 8.40 10.88
N GLN A 74 24.15 7.11 10.57
CA GLN A 74 24.26 6.62 9.20
C GLN A 74 22.93 6.75 8.43
N LEU A 75 21.77 6.78 9.09
CA LEU A 75 20.49 7.01 8.44
C LEU A 75 20.37 8.43 7.89
N LYS A 76 20.71 9.43 8.73
CA LYS A 76 20.78 10.84 8.29
C LYS A 76 21.82 11.02 7.18
N PHE A 77 22.97 10.35 7.28
CA PHE A 77 23.99 10.35 6.22
C PHE A 77 23.45 9.82 4.88
N VAL A 78 22.71 8.70 4.88
CA VAL A 78 22.13 8.16 3.65
C VAL A 78 21.02 9.08 3.15
N SER A 79 20.15 9.63 4.00
CA SER A 79 19.12 10.61 3.59
C SER A 79 19.70 11.83 2.87
N LEU A 80 20.80 12.39 3.40
CA LEU A 80 21.55 13.47 2.75
C LEU A 80 22.17 13.01 1.42
N GLY A 81 22.63 11.75 1.36
CA GLY A 81 23.13 11.11 0.15
C GLY A 81 22.05 10.96 -0.92
N LEU A 82 20.81 10.66 -0.54
CA LEU A 82 19.67 10.58 -1.46
C LEU A 82 19.26 11.95 -1.98
N LEU A 83 19.24 12.96 -1.10
CA LEU A 83 18.97 14.34 -1.49
C LEU A 83 20.05 14.89 -2.44
N ALA A 84 21.32 14.51 -2.24
CA ALA A 84 22.40 14.81 -3.18
C ALA A 84 22.27 14.01 -4.49
N ALA A 85 21.92 12.72 -4.41
CA ALA A 85 21.74 11.85 -5.56
C ALA A 85 20.62 12.37 -6.47
N SER A 86 19.53 12.89 -5.91
CA SER A 86 18.38 13.44 -6.64
C SER A 86 18.73 14.59 -7.61
N GLN A 87 19.92 15.18 -7.48
CA GLN A 87 20.42 16.29 -8.31
C GLN A 87 21.33 15.86 -9.46
N CYS A 88 21.80 14.61 -9.48
CA CYS A 88 22.51 14.09 -10.64
C CYS A 88 21.55 14.01 -11.83
N GLN A 89 21.89 14.59 -12.98
CA GLN A 89 21.10 14.46 -14.21
C GLN A 89 21.29 13.08 -14.86
N ASP A 90 22.43 12.42 -14.63
CA ASP A 90 22.72 11.09 -15.16
C ASP A 90 22.36 9.97 -14.17
N ASP A 91 21.41 9.13 -14.58
CA ASP A 91 20.96 7.96 -13.79
C ASP A 91 22.08 6.92 -13.60
N HIS A 92 23.03 6.81 -14.53
CA HIS A 92 24.20 5.93 -14.39
C HIS A 92 25.23 6.45 -13.36
N GLU A 93 25.47 7.77 -13.32
CA GLU A 93 26.37 8.37 -12.32
C GLU A 93 25.74 8.24 -10.93
N ARG A 94 24.42 8.45 -10.83
CA ARG A 94 23.64 8.24 -9.61
C ARG A 94 23.76 6.82 -9.08
N LEU A 95 23.69 5.83 -9.96
CA LEU A 95 23.82 4.41 -9.60
C LEU A 95 25.23 4.09 -9.08
N SER A 96 26.27 4.60 -9.75
CA SER A 96 27.67 4.42 -9.30
C SER A 96 27.89 5.02 -7.91
N PHE A 97 27.36 6.22 -7.67
CA PHE A 97 27.45 6.92 -6.41
C PHE A 97 26.69 6.20 -5.28
N LEU A 98 25.49 5.69 -5.55
CA LEU A 98 24.72 4.88 -4.58
C LEU A 98 25.40 3.52 -4.31
N THR A 99 26.07 2.94 -5.31
CA THR A 99 26.84 1.70 -5.15
C THR A 99 28.09 1.93 -4.27
N ASP A 100 28.72 3.10 -4.39
CA ASP A 100 29.84 3.47 -3.53
C ASP A 100 29.39 3.82 -2.10
N LEU A 101 28.20 4.40 -1.96
CA LEU A 101 27.56 4.64 -0.67
C LEU A 101 27.18 3.33 0.04
N THR A 102 26.55 2.39 -0.67
CA THR A 102 26.18 1.08 -0.10
C THR A 102 27.40 0.29 0.37
N LYS A 103 28.53 0.34 -0.37
CA LYS A 103 29.79 -0.29 0.06
C LYS A 103 30.37 0.32 1.34
N LYS A 104 30.24 1.64 1.53
CA LYS A 104 30.77 2.35 2.72
C LYS A 104 29.87 2.22 3.94
N VAL A 105 28.57 2.05 3.75
CA VAL A 105 27.57 1.92 4.80
C VAL A 105 27.37 0.46 5.25
N ASN A 106 28.07 -0.50 4.63
CA ASN A 106 28.07 -1.92 5.04
C ASN A 106 28.84 -2.14 6.37
N LYS A 107 28.27 -1.67 7.48
CA LYS A 107 28.73 -1.96 8.85
C LYS A 107 27.61 -2.73 9.60
N PRO A 108 27.96 -3.74 10.41
CA PRO A 108 26.98 -4.60 11.11
C PRO A 108 26.10 -3.83 12.11
N SER A 109 26.52 -2.66 12.57
CA SER A 109 25.78 -1.78 13.48
C SER A 109 24.76 -0.86 12.77
N SER A 110 24.65 -0.92 11.45
CA SER A 110 23.95 0.10 10.65
C SER A 110 23.31 -0.50 9.40
N GLN A 111 22.70 -1.66 9.60
CA GLN A 111 22.02 -2.38 8.54
C GLN A 111 20.78 -1.62 8.03
N ASP A 112 20.12 -0.81 8.87
CA ASP A 112 19.01 0.06 8.43
C ASP A 112 19.43 1.08 7.36
N ALA A 113 20.60 1.70 7.57
CA ALA A 113 21.18 2.64 6.61
C ALA A 113 21.64 1.92 5.33
N TYR A 114 22.13 0.69 5.46
CA TYR A 114 22.46 -0.16 4.31
C TYR A 114 21.21 -0.53 3.50
N VAL A 115 20.13 -0.96 4.15
CA VAL A 115 18.85 -1.24 3.51
C VAL A 115 18.31 -0.01 2.81
N TYR A 116 18.32 1.15 3.48
CA TYR A 116 17.85 2.40 2.90
C TYR A 116 18.65 2.81 1.66
N ALA A 117 19.99 2.67 1.68
CA ALA A 117 20.85 2.94 0.53
C ALA A 117 20.64 1.94 -0.62
N LEU A 118 20.42 0.67 -0.28
CA LEU A 118 20.22 -0.41 -1.25
C LEU A 118 18.85 -0.29 -1.94
N VAL A 119 17.82 0.04 -1.18
CA VAL A 119 16.48 0.35 -1.67
C VAL A 119 16.52 1.56 -2.61
N ALA A 120 17.22 2.64 -2.24
CA ALA A 120 17.38 3.78 -3.13
C ALA A 120 18.18 3.46 -4.40
N ALA A 121 19.18 2.58 -4.33
CA ALA A 121 19.87 2.08 -5.51
C ALA A 121 18.91 1.28 -6.42
N ALA A 122 18.00 0.50 -5.83
CA ALA A 122 16.96 -0.20 -6.58
C ALA A 122 15.99 0.76 -7.28
N GLU A 123 15.64 1.91 -6.66
CA GLU A 123 14.82 2.94 -7.32
C GLU A 123 15.49 3.48 -8.60
N VAL A 124 16.80 3.72 -8.57
CA VAL A 124 17.54 4.19 -9.75
C VAL A 124 17.65 3.10 -10.81
N LYS A 125 17.84 1.84 -10.40
CA LYS A 125 17.82 0.69 -11.32
C LYS A 125 16.47 0.51 -12.01
N LEU A 126 15.37 0.77 -11.29
CA LEU A 126 14.02 0.76 -11.85
C LEU A 126 13.85 1.82 -12.94
N ARG A 127 14.39 3.03 -12.75
CA ARG A 127 14.35 4.09 -13.78
C ARG A 127 15.14 3.73 -15.03
N LEU A 128 16.22 2.97 -14.87
CA LEU A 128 17.05 2.43 -15.96
C LEU A 128 16.47 1.14 -16.59
N TYR A 129 15.26 0.72 -16.20
CA TYR A 129 14.60 -0.52 -16.66
C TYR A 129 15.38 -1.82 -16.36
N ASP A 130 16.32 -1.83 -15.41
CA ASP A 130 16.96 -3.07 -14.94
C ASP A 130 16.18 -3.71 -13.80
N LEU A 131 15.07 -4.36 -14.16
CA LEU A 131 14.16 -5.05 -13.24
C LEU A 131 14.86 -6.22 -12.53
N SER A 132 15.78 -6.90 -13.20
CA SER A 132 16.43 -8.10 -12.67
C SER A 132 17.37 -7.80 -11.50
N SER A 133 18.17 -6.74 -11.63
CA SER A 133 19.06 -6.30 -10.57
C SER A 133 18.30 -5.62 -9.43
N ALA A 134 17.25 -4.86 -9.75
CA ALA A 134 16.38 -4.26 -8.74
C ALA A 134 15.73 -5.33 -7.85
N ARG A 135 15.24 -6.44 -8.43
CA ARG A 135 14.63 -7.52 -7.64
C ARG A 135 15.61 -8.16 -6.65
N LYS A 136 16.82 -8.49 -7.10
CA LYS A 136 17.86 -9.09 -6.23
C LYS A 136 18.24 -8.19 -5.07
N ASP A 137 18.22 -6.88 -5.30
CA ASP A 137 18.47 -5.90 -4.27
C ASP A 137 17.28 -5.86 -3.28
N LEU A 138 16.05 -5.79 -3.79
CA LEU A 138 14.85 -5.79 -2.94
C LEU A 138 14.71 -7.07 -2.10
N ASP A 139 15.01 -8.25 -2.65
CA ASP A 139 14.98 -9.52 -1.91
C ASP A 139 16.05 -9.55 -0.79
N LYS A 140 17.22 -8.95 -1.03
CA LYS A 140 18.25 -8.79 0.01
C LYS A 140 17.78 -7.84 1.09
N ALA A 141 17.19 -6.70 0.72
CA ALA A 141 16.60 -5.77 1.66
C ALA A 141 15.52 -6.43 2.52
N GLU A 142 14.64 -7.24 1.92
CA GLU A 142 13.58 -7.99 2.61
C GLU A 142 14.18 -8.95 3.64
N SER A 143 15.16 -9.78 3.24
CA SER A 143 15.80 -10.73 4.17
C SER A 143 16.49 -10.06 5.37
N ILE A 144 17.02 -8.85 5.17
CA ILE A 144 17.68 -8.07 6.22
C ILE A 144 16.61 -7.46 7.14
N LEU A 145 15.54 -6.90 6.57
CA LEU A 145 14.42 -6.32 7.34
C LEU A 145 13.71 -7.36 8.22
N ASP A 146 13.51 -8.59 7.71
CA ASP A 146 12.87 -9.68 8.46
C ASP A 146 13.70 -10.15 9.68
N THR A 147 15.00 -9.83 9.72
CA THR A 147 15.89 -10.21 10.83
C THR A 147 15.80 -9.24 12.02
N PHE A 148 15.25 -8.03 11.82
CA PHE A 148 15.18 -7.00 12.85
C PHE A 148 13.76 -6.77 13.37
N ASP A 149 13.58 -6.85 14.69
CA ASP A 149 12.30 -6.60 15.37
C ASP A 149 11.96 -5.10 15.52
N SER A 150 12.92 -4.19 15.32
CA SER A 150 12.72 -2.76 15.53
C SER A 150 13.55 -1.93 14.54
N VAL A 151 12.90 -1.56 13.44
CA VAL A 151 13.43 -0.68 12.39
C VAL A 151 12.66 0.63 12.38
N GLU A 152 13.30 1.72 11.99
CA GLU A 152 12.64 3.02 11.83
C GLU A 152 11.55 2.97 10.74
N THR A 153 10.38 3.54 11.03
CA THR A 153 9.20 3.54 10.15
C THR A 153 9.50 4.15 8.76
N GLU A 154 10.45 5.09 8.68
CA GLU A 154 10.86 5.72 7.42
C GLU A 154 11.55 4.76 6.44
N VAL A 155 12.31 3.79 6.97
CA VAL A 155 13.01 2.77 6.17
C VAL A 155 11.99 1.79 5.58
N HIS A 156 11.05 1.31 6.40
CA HIS A 156 9.93 0.49 5.94
C HIS A 156 9.06 1.21 4.91
N ALA A 157 8.73 2.48 5.15
CA ALA A 157 7.98 3.28 4.20
C ALA A 157 8.72 3.38 2.85
N THR A 158 10.02 3.63 2.87
CA THR A 158 10.80 3.75 1.62
C THR A 158 10.92 2.42 0.89
N PHE A 159 11.12 1.32 1.62
CA PHE A 159 11.12 -0.04 1.08
C PHE A 159 9.79 -0.38 0.40
N TYR A 160 8.66 -0.23 1.09
CA TYR A 160 7.35 -0.52 0.53
C TYR A 160 7.01 0.39 -0.65
N ARG A 161 7.43 1.67 -0.64
CA ARG A 161 7.25 2.58 -1.78
C ARG A 161 7.93 2.04 -3.05
N ILE A 162 9.18 1.61 -2.93
CA ILE A 162 9.98 1.18 -4.08
C ILE A 162 9.56 -0.23 -4.53
N ASN A 163 9.19 -1.10 -3.60
CA ASN A 163 8.52 -2.36 -3.95
C ASN A 163 7.23 -2.11 -4.73
N ALA A 164 6.39 -1.17 -4.29
CA ALA A 164 5.19 -0.80 -5.05
C ALA A 164 5.56 -0.32 -6.45
N SER A 165 6.54 0.57 -6.61
CA SER A 165 7.00 0.99 -7.96
C SER A 165 7.53 -0.17 -8.81
N TYR A 166 8.22 -1.15 -8.22
CA TYR A 166 8.66 -2.36 -8.91
C TYR A 166 7.48 -3.21 -9.42
N TYR A 167 6.47 -3.44 -8.57
CA TYR A 167 5.29 -4.21 -8.95
C TYR A 167 4.41 -3.47 -9.96
N GLN A 168 4.36 -2.14 -9.90
CA GLN A 168 3.68 -1.31 -10.90
C GLN A 168 4.34 -1.44 -12.27
N ALA A 169 5.68 -1.47 -12.33
CA ALA A 169 6.41 -1.66 -13.58
C ALA A 169 6.26 -3.07 -14.17
N ASN A 170 6.04 -4.08 -13.33
CA ASN A 170 5.80 -5.46 -13.74
C ASN A 170 4.32 -5.80 -13.98
N GLU A 171 3.42 -4.82 -13.83
CA GLU A 171 1.96 -5.00 -13.95
C GLU A 171 1.37 -6.06 -13.00
N ASP A 172 2.04 -6.33 -11.87
CA ASP A 172 1.52 -7.19 -10.81
C ASP A 172 0.72 -6.36 -9.79
N PHE A 173 -0.57 -6.19 -10.11
CA PHE A 173 -1.49 -5.39 -9.31
C PHE A 173 -1.78 -5.98 -7.92
N GLY A 174 -1.69 -7.30 -7.75
CA GLY A 174 -1.97 -7.96 -6.48
C GLY A 174 -0.88 -7.69 -5.44
N ALA A 175 0.38 -7.84 -5.84
CA ALA A 175 1.52 -7.53 -4.98
C ALA A 175 1.67 -6.02 -4.78
N TYR A 176 1.37 -5.20 -5.79
CA TYR A 176 1.33 -3.75 -5.68
C TYR A 176 0.39 -3.29 -4.56
N TYR A 177 -0.86 -3.77 -4.56
CA TYR A 177 -1.86 -3.36 -3.59
C TYR A 177 -1.45 -3.66 -2.14
N LYS A 178 -0.90 -4.86 -1.88
CA LYS A 178 -0.41 -5.23 -0.54
C LYS A 178 0.71 -4.32 -0.06
N ASN A 179 1.72 -4.08 -0.90
CA ASN A 179 2.84 -3.21 -0.56
C ASN A 179 2.40 -1.74 -0.41
N ALA A 180 1.47 -1.28 -1.24
CA ALA A 180 0.92 0.06 -1.14
C ALA A 180 0.11 0.26 0.15
N LEU A 181 -0.66 -0.73 0.61
CA LEU A 181 -1.33 -0.66 1.91
C LEU A 181 -0.34 -0.65 3.09
N LEU A 182 0.68 -1.50 3.05
CA LEU A 182 1.74 -1.50 4.07
C LEU A 182 2.48 -0.15 4.11
N TYR A 183 2.75 0.43 2.94
CA TYR A 183 3.30 1.78 2.83
C TYR A 183 2.41 2.84 3.50
N LEU A 184 1.10 2.79 3.25
CA LEU A 184 0.14 3.71 3.85
C LEU A 184 0.01 3.50 5.36
N ALA A 185 0.14 2.27 5.86
CA ALA A 185 0.17 1.99 7.29
C ALA A 185 1.41 2.56 7.99
N CYS A 186 2.54 2.69 7.27
CA CYS A 186 3.77 3.28 7.79
C CYS A 186 3.77 4.81 7.80
N ILE A 187 2.88 5.48 7.07
CA ILE A 187 2.92 6.95 6.91
C ILE A 187 1.69 7.62 7.52
N ASN A 188 1.93 8.74 8.20
CA ASN A 188 0.86 9.66 8.52
C ASN A 188 0.47 10.46 7.27
N ILE A 189 -0.79 10.34 6.85
CA ILE A 189 -1.35 10.99 5.65
C ILE A 189 -1.10 12.52 5.64
N SER A 190 -0.91 13.11 6.82
CA SER A 190 -0.61 14.54 7.01
C SER A 190 0.72 15.01 6.42
N THR A 191 1.68 14.11 6.17
CA THR A 191 2.99 14.48 5.62
C THR A 191 3.01 14.49 4.08
N LEU A 192 1.95 13.99 3.44
CA LEU A 192 1.87 13.90 1.99
C LEU A 192 1.21 15.14 1.37
N THR A 193 1.73 15.57 0.22
CA THR A 193 1.07 16.56 -0.63
C THR A 193 -0.24 16.00 -1.16
N GLN A 194 -1.27 16.85 -1.26
CA GLN A 194 -2.60 16.43 -1.70
C GLN A 194 -2.60 15.84 -3.13
N THR A 195 -1.67 16.30 -3.99
CA THR A 195 -1.45 15.77 -5.35
C THR A 195 -0.95 14.34 -5.35
N ASP A 196 0.01 14.03 -4.48
CA ASP A 196 0.63 12.71 -4.40
C ASP A 196 -0.31 11.71 -3.72
N ALA A 197 -1.12 12.20 -2.76
CA ALA A 197 -2.19 11.39 -2.19
C ALA A 197 -3.22 10.99 -3.25
N GLN A 198 -3.60 11.92 -4.13
CA GLN A 198 -4.57 11.66 -5.21
C GLN A 198 -4.04 10.68 -6.26
N SER A 199 -2.79 10.84 -6.72
CA SER A 199 -2.20 9.92 -7.71
C SER A 199 -2.09 8.50 -7.13
N ARG A 200 -1.66 8.38 -5.87
CA ARG A 200 -1.58 7.08 -5.18
C ARG A 200 -2.95 6.47 -4.97
N ALA A 201 -3.95 7.27 -4.59
CA ALA A 201 -5.31 6.78 -4.41
C ALA A 201 -5.90 6.26 -5.72
N TYR A 202 -5.60 6.93 -6.84
CA TYR A 202 -5.98 6.50 -8.17
C TYR A 202 -5.32 5.18 -8.55
N ASP A 203 -3.99 5.09 -8.45
CA ASP A 203 -3.24 3.87 -8.78
C ASP A 203 -3.65 2.68 -7.89
N LEU A 204 -3.86 2.92 -6.60
CA LEU A 204 -4.31 1.90 -5.64
C LEU A 204 -5.72 1.40 -5.96
N SER A 205 -6.61 2.30 -6.36
CA SER A 205 -7.98 1.93 -6.75
C SER A 205 -8.00 1.11 -8.05
N ILE A 206 -7.16 1.46 -9.03
CA ILE A 206 -7.01 0.65 -10.25
C ILE A 206 -6.43 -0.72 -9.92
N ALA A 207 -5.36 -0.77 -9.13
CA ALA A 207 -4.75 -2.04 -8.75
C ALA A 207 -5.73 -2.95 -7.98
N ALA A 208 -6.55 -2.37 -7.09
CA ALA A 208 -7.60 -3.10 -6.39
C ALA A 208 -8.65 -3.68 -7.36
N LEU A 209 -9.06 -2.93 -8.39
CA LEU A 209 -10.04 -3.37 -9.37
C LEU A 209 -9.48 -4.45 -10.30
N VAL A 210 -8.28 -4.26 -10.84
CA VAL A 210 -7.65 -5.15 -11.82
C VAL A 210 -7.09 -6.42 -11.19
N SER A 211 -6.72 -6.41 -9.90
CA SER A 211 -6.15 -7.59 -9.25
C SER A 211 -7.10 -8.80 -9.28
N ASP A 212 -6.52 -9.96 -9.57
CA ASP A 212 -7.16 -11.27 -9.62
C ASP A 212 -7.44 -11.88 -8.24
N ALA A 213 -6.61 -11.56 -7.25
CA ALA A 213 -6.64 -12.15 -5.91
C ALA A 213 -7.45 -11.34 -4.88
N ILE A 214 -7.71 -10.06 -5.14
CA ILE A 214 -8.29 -9.15 -4.14
C ILE A 214 -9.79 -8.95 -4.37
N TYR A 215 -10.58 -9.49 -3.45
CA TYR A 215 -12.05 -9.36 -3.42
C TYR A 215 -12.58 -8.67 -2.16
N ASN A 216 -11.68 -8.29 -1.22
CA ASN A 216 -12.01 -7.50 -0.04
C ASN A 216 -11.62 -6.04 -0.28
N PHE A 217 -12.61 -5.20 -0.59
CA PHE A 217 -12.39 -3.78 -0.83
C PHE A 217 -12.55 -2.92 0.42
N GLY A 218 -13.08 -3.49 1.51
CA GLY A 218 -13.44 -2.66 2.67
C GLY A 218 -12.25 -2.09 3.42
N GLU A 219 -11.08 -2.74 3.38
CA GLU A 219 -9.85 -2.15 3.94
C GLU A 219 -9.47 -0.84 3.24
N LEU A 220 -9.60 -0.80 1.92
CA LEU A 220 -9.39 0.42 1.13
C LEU A 220 -10.49 1.45 1.38
N LEU A 221 -11.75 1.01 1.46
CA LEU A 221 -12.90 1.89 1.66
C LEU A 221 -12.87 2.63 3.02
N LEU A 222 -12.32 1.99 4.05
CA LEU A 222 -12.15 2.59 5.37
C LEU A 222 -10.96 3.57 5.43
N HIS A 223 -10.06 3.53 4.44
CA HIS A 223 -8.84 4.33 4.50
C HIS A 223 -9.11 5.80 4.10
N PRO A 224 -8.62 6.81 4.86
CA PRO A 224 -8.91 8.22 4.59
C PRO A 224 -8.38 8.72 3.24
N ILE A 225 -7.46 7.98 2.62
CA ILE A 225 -6.90 8.33 1.31
C ILE A 225 -7.97 8.39 0.21
N LEU A 226 -9.05 7.61 0.32
CA LEU A 226 -10.15 7.67 -0.63
C LEU A 226 -11.01 8.93 -0.47
N GLU A 227 -11.01 9.58 0.70
CA GLU A 227 -11.70 10.86 0.88
C GLU A 227 -11.03 11.96 0.06
N THR A 228 -9.72 11.85 -0.17
CA THR A 228 -8.98 12.80 -1.03
C THR A 228 -9.43 12.74 -2.49
N LEU A 229 -9.89 11.56 -2.96
CA LEU A 229 -10.45 11.37 -4.30
C LEU A 229 -11.86 11.96 -4.44
N ALA A 230 -12.63 12.06 -3.35
CA ALA A 230 -14.00 12.59 -3.38
C ALA A 230 -14.07 14.06 -3.83
N SER A 231 -12.97 14.80 -3.62
CA SER A 231 -12.85 16.21 -4.00
C SER A 231 -12.44 16.41 -5.47
N THR A 232 -12.26 15.34 -6.24
CA THR A 232 -11.66 15.37 -7.58
C THR A 232 -12.60 14.84 -8.67
N PRO A 233 -12.31 15.11 -9.96
CA PRO A 233 -13.03 14.51 -11.09
C PRO A 233 -13.00 12.97 -11.13
N HIS A 234 -12.16 12.32 -10.31
CA HIS A 234 -12.07 10.86 -10.18
C HIS A 234 -13.03 10.27 -9.13
N ALA A 235 -13.99 11.04 -8.62
CA ALA A 235 -14.98 10.56 -7.65
C ALA A 235 -15.73 9.30 -8.12
N TRP A 236 -15.91 9.12 -9.44
CA TRP A 236 -16.52 7.92 -10.04
C TRP A 236 -15.80 6.62 -9.65
N LEU A 237 -14.49 6.67 -9.39
CA LEU A 237 -13.69 5.49 -9.03
C LEU A 237 -14.02 5.01 -7.61
N ARG A 238 -14.28 5.96 -6.70
CA ARG A 238 -14.76 5.66 -5.35
C ARG A 238 -16.15 5.04 -5.39
N ASP A 239 -17.05 5.63 -6.18
CA ASP A 239 -18.41 5.11 -6.32
C ASP A 239 -18.41 3.72 -6.99
N LEU A 240 -17.47 3.49 -7.92
CA LEU A 240 -17.23 2.17 -8.51
C LEU A 240 -16.78 1.15 -7.46
N LEU A 241 -15.83 1.48 -6.58
CA LEU A 241 -15.41 0.59 -5.50
C LEU A 241 -16.57 0.27 -4.54
N TYR A 242 -17.43 1.24 -4.23
CA TYR A 242 -18.65 0.99 -3.44
C TYR A 242 -19.64 0.08 -4.19
N ALA A 243 -19.81 0.24 -5.50
CA ALA A 243 -20.63 -0.64 -6.32
C ALA A 243 -20.08 -2.08 -6.32
N PHE A 244 -18.76 -2.25 -6.39
CA PHE A 244 -18.10 -3.55 -6.28
C PHE A 244 -18.27 -4.20 -4.91
N ASN A 245 -18.17 -3.43 -3.82
CA ASN A 245 -18.37 -3.97 -2.47
C ASN A 245 -19.82 -4.44 -2.25
N ARG A 246 -20.79 -3.68 -2.77
CA ARG A 246 -22.23 -4.01 -2.68
C ARG A 246 -22.68 -5.06 -3.70
N GLY A 247 -21.89 -5.30 -4.75
CA GLY A 247 -22.26 -6.17 -5.87
C GLY A 247 -23.44 -5.61 -6.68
N ASP A 248 -23.56 -4.28 -6.80
CA ASP A 248 -24.67 -3.65 -7.54
C ASP A 248 -24.32 -3.50 -9.02
N LEU A 249 -24.86 -4.40 -9.84
CA LEU A 249 -24.68 -4.43 -11.30
C LEU A 249 -25.33 -3.24 -12.01
N ALA A 250 -26.41 -2.66 -11.44
CA ALA A 250 -27.08 -1.52 -12.06
C ALA A 250 -26.21 -0.26 -11.95
N ALA A 251 -25.60 -0.04 -10.78
CA ALA A 251 -24.65 1.05 -10.56
C ALA A 251 -23.40 0.89 -11.45
N TYR A 252 -22.92 -0.35 -11.63
CA TYR A 252 -21.79 -0.65 -12.51
C TYR A 252 -22.08 -0.30 -13.97
N ASN A 253 -23.22 -0.70 -14.53
CA ASN A 253 -23.57 -0.43 -15.92
C ASN A 253 -23.65 1.08 -16.24
N VAL A 254 -24.07 1.90 -15.27
CA VAL A 254 -24.06 3.37 -15.42
C VAL A 254 -22.65 3.93 -15.39
N LEU A 255 -21.78 3.39 -14.55
CA LEU A 255 -20.38 3.80 -14.42
C LEU A 255 -19.49 3.22 -15.51
N GLU A 256 -19.95 2.20 -16.23
CA GLU A 256 -19.25 1.56 -17.34
C GLU A 256 -18.88 2.55 -18.46
N ALA A 257 -19.74 3.54 -18.71
CA ALA A 257 -19.48 4.61 -19.67
C ALA A 257 -18.28 5.50 -19.29
N ASN A 258 -17.91 5.54 -18.00
CA ASN A 258 -16.72 6.26 -17.53
C ASN A 258 -15.46 5.38 -17.52
N LEU A 259 -15.58 4.04 -17.60
CA LEU A 259 -14.43 3.12 -17.65
C LEU A 259 -13.58 3.34 -18.91
N SER A 260 -14.21 3.74 -20.03
CA SER A 260 -13.52 4.06 -21.29
C SER A 260 -12.53 5.22 -21.18
N LYS A 261 -12.52 5.98 -20.06
CA LYS A 261 -11.54 7.03 -19.80
C LYS A 261 -10.18 6.48 -19.35
N ALA A 262 -10.12 5.23 -18.87
CA ALA A 262 -8.89 4.58 -18.41
C ALA A 262 -8.59 3.34 -19.28
N PRO A 263 -7.56 3.37 -20.13
CA PRO A 263 -7.26 2.28 -21.07
C PRO A 263 -6.92 0.95 -20.35
N GLN A 264 -6.37 1.03 -19.13
CA GLN A 264 -6.05 -0.14 -18.29
C GLN A 264 -7.31 -0.89 -17.83
N LEU A 265 -8.42 -0.18 -17.57
CA LEU A 265 -9.68 -0.82 -17.17
C LEU A 265 -10.43 -1.42 -18.37
N ASP A 266 -10.29 -0.80 -19.54
CA ASP A 266 -10.92 -1.26 -20.78
C ASP A 266 -10.34 -2.60 -21.26
N GLN A 267 -9.02 -2.79 -21.13
CA GLN A 267 -8.36 -4.07 -21.43
C GLN A 267 -8.84 -5.22 -20.52
N HIS A 268 -9.22 -4.91 -19.28
CA HIS A 268 -9.67 -5.90 -18.28
C HIS A 268 -11.19 -5.89 -18.07
N LYS A 269 -11.97 -5.40 -19.02
CA LYS A 269 -13.43 -5.22 -18.87
C LYS A 269 -14.20 -6.52 -18.61
N GLU A 270 -13.87 -7.59 -19.33
CA GLU A 270 -14.48 -8.91 -19.11
C GLU A 270 -14.16 -9.45 -17.72
N PHE A 271 -12.93 -9.22 -17.25
CA PHE A 271 -12.50 -9.62 -15.92
C PHE A 271 -13.24 -8.84 -14.83
N LEU A 272 -13.42 -7.53 -15.00
CA LEU A 272 -14.21 -6.70 -14.08
C LEU A 272 -15.67 -7.16 -14.00
N TYR A 273 -16.28 -7.52 -15.14
CA TYR A 273 -17.65 -8.05 -15.17
C TYR A 273 -17.78 -9.37 -14.40
N GLN A 274 -16.81 -10.28 -14.56
CA GLN A 274 -16.76 -11.52 -13.78
C GLN A 274 -16.57 -11.22 -12.29
N LYS A 275 -15.70 -10.26 -11.95
CA LYS A 275 -15.40 -9.87 -10.57
C LYS A 275 -16.60 -9.26 -9.85
N ILE A 276 -17.37 -8.39 -10.50
CA ILE A 276 -18.59 -7.84 -9.89
C ILE A 276 -19.66 -8.93 -9.73
N SER A 277 -19.77 -9.86 -10.70
CA SER A 277 -20.68 -11.00 -10.61
C SER A 277 -20.34 -11.92 -9.44
N LEU A 278 -19.04 -12.18 -9.20
CA LEU A 278 -18.57 -12.91 -8.03
C LEU A 278 -18.85 -12.17 -6.72
N SER A 279 -18.70 -10.84 -6.70
CA SER A 279 -19.01 -10.04 -5.51
C SER A 279 -20.51 -10.03 -5.21
N ALA A 280 -21.35 -9.87 -6.23
CA ALA A 280 -22.80 -9.96 -6.15
C ALA A 280 -23.25 -11.34 -5.63
N LEU A 281 -22.67 -12.43 -6.15
CA LEU A 281 -22.92 -13.78 -5.66
C LEU A 281 -22.53 -13.92 -4.18
N THR A 282 -21.39 -13.39 -3.78
CA THR A 282 -20.91 -13.50 -2.39
C THR A 282 -21.82 -12.72 -1.43
N GLU A 283 -22.27 -11.53 -1.84
CA GLU A 283 -23.18 -10.69 -1.07
C GLU A 283 -24.58 -11.29 -0.95
N ALA A 284 -25.10 -11.84 -2.07
CA ALA A 284 -26.36 -12.58 -2.11
C ALA A 284 -26.39 -13.73 -1.09
N VAL A 285 -25.30 -14.49 -1.02
CA VAL A 285 -25.16 -15.61 -0.09
C VAL A 285 -25.04 -15.13 1.35
N PHE A 286 -24.34 -14.02 1.58
CA PHE A 286 -24.19 -13.43 2.92
C PHE A 286 -25.51 -12.88 3.48
N ARG A 287 -26.36 -12.30 2.62
CA ARG A 287 -27.71 -11.82 2.98
C ARG A 287 -28.69 -12.94 3.31
N ARG A 288 -28.37 -14.19 2.97
CA ARG A 288 -29.23 -15.34 3.31
C ARG A 288 -28.83 -15.97 4.65
N PRO A 289 -29.81 -16.46 5.43
CA PRO A 289 -29.54 -17.13 6.68
C PRO A 289 -28.79 -18.47 6.46
N PRO A 290 -28.00 -18.95 7.44
CA PRO A 290 -27.24 -20.20 7.33
C PRO A 290 -28.10 -21.45 7.06
N HIS A 291 -29.37 -21.42 7.48
CA HIS A 291 -30.31 -22.55 7.34
C HIS A 291 -30.84 -22.74 5.91
N ASP A 292 -30.75 -21.72 5.05
CA ASP A 292 -31.23 -21.77 3.66
C ASP A 292 -30.17 -21.26 2.68
N ARG A 293 -28.99 -21.87 2.73
CA ARG A 293 -27.87 -21.58 1.79
C ARG A 293 -27.91 -22.44 0.53
N ALA A 294 -29.06 -23.02 0.20
CA ALA A 294 -29.31 -23.67 -1.08
C ALA A 294 -29.87 -22.63 -2.06
N MET A 295 -29.10 -22.29 -3.10
CA MET A 295 -29.53 -21.34 -4.11
C MET A 295 -29.82 -22.06 -5.42
N THR A 296 -31.00 -21.82 -6.00
CA THR A 296 -31.30 -22.28 -7.35
C THR A 296 -30.56 -21.42 -8.38
N PHE A 297 -30.17 -22.01 -9.51
CA PHE A 297 -29.47 -21.29 -10.58
C PHE A 297 -30.31 -20.13 -11.13
N HIS A 298 -31.64 -20.26 -11.16
CA HIS A 298 -32.53 -19.17 -11.55
C HIS A 298 -32.42 -17.94 -10.63
N THR A 299 -32.31 -18.18 -9.31
CA THR A 299 -32.19 -17.09 -8.34
C THR A 299 -30.84 -16.41 -8.45
N ILE A 300 -29.77 -17.18 -8.67
CA ILE A 300 -28.43 -16.64 -8.93
C ILE A 300 -28.43 -15.81 -10.21
N SER A 301 -29.03 -16.32 -11.30
CA SER A 301 -29.12 -15.60 -12.59
C SER A 301 -29.81 -14.25 -12.45
N LYS A 302 -30.89 -14.18 -11.65
CA LYS A 302 -31.62 -12.94 -11.39
C LYS A 302 -30.78 -11.90 -10.63
N GLU A 303 -29.92 -12.35 -9.72
CA GLU A 303 -29.11 -11.47 -8.89
C GLU A 303 -27.78 -11.09 -9.57
N THR A 304 -27.22 -11.97 -10.42
CA THR A 304 -25.93 -11.73 -11.10
C THR A 304 -26.07 -11.27 -12.55
N ASN A 305 -27.27 -11.29 -13.15
CA ASN A 305 -27.53 -11.06 -14.58
C ASN A 305 -26.64 -11.91 -15.53
N VAL A 306 -26.12 -13.04 -15.04
CA VAL A 306 -25.32 -13.97 -15.84
C VAL A 306 -26.23 -15.04 -16.43
N ALA A 307 -25.95 -15.44 -17.67
CA ALA A 307 -26.66 -16.51 -18.35
C ALA A 307 -26.55 -17.84 -17.57
N PRO A 308 -27.59 -18.67 -17.53
CA PRO A 308 -27.61 -19.90 -16.72
C PRO A 308 -26.46 -20.86 -17.04
N ALA A 309 -25.99 -20.88 -18.29
CA ALA A 309 -24.85 -21.71 -18.72
C ALA A 309 -23.50 -21.28 -18.12
N GLU A 310 -23.33 -20.00 -17.80
CA GLU A 310 -22.08 -19.44 -17.27
C GLU A 310 -22.05 -19.42 -15.73
N ILE A 311 -23.20 -19.63 -15.08
CA ILE A 311 -23.32 -19.66 -13.62
C ILE A 311 -22.48 -20.79 -13.02
N GLU A 312 -22.42 -21.96 -13.67
CA GLU A 312 -21.59 -23.07 -13.22
C GLU A 312 -20.12 -22.68 -13.18
N ILE A 313 -19.63 -22.04 -14.25
CA ILE A 313 -18.25 -21.57 -14.35
C ILE A 313 -17.97 -20.50 -13.30
N LEU A 314 -18.92 -19.61 -13.04
CA LEU A 314 -18.80 -18.58 -12.00
C LEU A 314 -18.68 -19.19 -10.60
N ILE A 315 -19.54 -20.16 -10.26
CA ILE A 315 -19.49 -20.83 -8.95
C ILE A 315 -18.21 -21.66 -8.83
N MET A 316 -17.80 -22.37 -9.87
CA MET A 316 -16.53 -23.09 -9.89
C MET A 316 -15.34 -22.17 -9.64
N LYS A 317 -15.31 -20.99 -10.28
CA LYS A 317 -14.29 -19.95 -10.04
C LYS A 317 -14.34 -19.42 -8.60
N ALA A 318 -15.53 -19.18 -8.06
CA ALA A 318 -15.70 -18.73 -6.67
C ALA A 318 -15.15 -19.76 -5.66
N LEU A 319 -15.35 -21.06 -5.94
CA LEU A 319 -14.81 -22.17 -5.14
C LEU A 319 -13.28 -22.27 -5.30
N SER A 320 -12.74 -22.14 -6.51
CA SER A 320 -11.29 -22.23 -6.75
C SER A 320 -10.51 -21.08 -6.12
N LEU A 321 -11.09 -19.87 -6.12
CA LEU A 321 -10.52 -18.68 -5.48
C LEU A 321 -10.70 -18.69 -3.95
N GLY A 322 -11.43 -19.68 -3.41
CA GLY A 322 -11.66 -19.81 -1.97
C GLY A 322 -12.62 -18.75 -1.39
N LEU A 323 -13.36 -18.03 -2.25
CA LEU A 323 -14.37 -17.05 -1.81
C LEU A 323 -15.55 -17.75 -1.13
N LEU A 324 -15.91 -18.93 -1.65
CA LEU A 324 -16.99 -19.77 -1.16
C LEU A 324 -16.49 -21.19 -0.94
N ARG A 325 -17.13 -21.94 -0.04
CA ARG A 325 -17.00 -23.40 0.02
C ARG A 325 -18.39 -24.02 -0.02
N GLY A 326 -18.55 -25.05 -0.84
CA GLY A 326 -19.85 -25.65 -1.08
C GLY A 326 -19.81 -26.82 -2.07
N SER A 327 -20.98 -27.35 -2.38
CA SER A 327 -21.17 -28.37 -3.42
C SER A 327 -22.20 -27.89 -4.43
N ILE A 328 -21.97 -28.22 -5.71
CA ILE A 328 -22.89 -27.91 -6.79
C ILE A 328 -23.65 -29.20 -7.13
N ASP A 329 -24.98 -29.12 -7.16
CA ASP A 329 -25.84 -30.17 -7.69
C ASP A 329 -26.42 -29.69 -9.01
N GLN A 330 -25.83 -30.15 -10.11
CA GLN A 330 -26.22 -29.76 -11.46
C GLN A 330 -27.59 -30.33 -11.85
N VAL A 331 -27.93 -31.54 -11.38
CA VAL A 331 -29.19 -32.21 -11.74
C VAL A 331 -30.38 -31.50 -11.10
N ALA A 332 -30.20 -31.03 -9.86
CA ALA A 332 -31.21 -30.25 -9.16
C ALA A 332 -31.13 -28.74 -9.44
N GLU A 333 -30.12 -28.27 -10.18
CA GLU A 333 -29.78 -26.85 -10.39
C GLU A 333 -29.65 -26.06 -9.07
N ILE A 334 -29.05 -26.68 -8.04
CA ILE A 334 -28.91 -26.11 -6.69
C ILE A 334 -27.43 -26.02 -6.31
N ALA A 335 -26.99 -24.82 -5.92
CA ALA A 335 -25.71 -24.60 -5.27
C ALA A 335 -25.89 -24.59 -3.75
N ARG A 336 -25.23 -25.51 -3.04
CA ARG A 336 -25.21 -25.56 -1.56
C ARG A 336 -23.94 -24.93 -1.04
N ILE A 337 -24.05 -23.81 -0.36
CA ILE A 337 -22.89 -23.06 0.12
C ILE A 337 -22.77 -23.18 1.63
N ASN A 338 -21.65 -23.72 2.10
CA ASN A 338 -21.42 -24.00 3.51
C ASN A 338 -20.67 -22.85 4.19
N TRP A 339 -19.79 -22.16 3.47
CA TRP A 339 -18.92 -21.13 4.03
C TRP A 339 -18.68 -20.02 3.02
N VAL A 340 -18.52 -18.80 3.53
CA VAL A 340 -18.24 -17.58 2.78
C VAL A 340 -17.05 -16.89 3.44
N GLN A 341 -16.16 -16.33 2.64
CA GLN A 341 -15.03 -15.55 3.12
C GLN A 341 -15.51 -14.33 3.93
N PRO A 342 -14.95 -14.08 5.13
CA PRO A 342 -15.23 -12.87 5.88
C PRO A 342 -14.84 -11.63 5.06
N LYS A 343 -15.75 -10.66 5.00
CA LYS A 343 -15.53 -9.36 4.39
C LYS A 343 -15.65 -8.26 5.44
N VAL A 344 -15.00 -7.14 5.20
CA VAL A 344 -15.24 -5.92 5.98
C VAL A 344 -16.67 -5.45 5.70
N LEU A 345 -17.42 -5.21 6.78
CA LEU A 345 -18.85 -4.99 6.72
C LEU A 345 -19.20 -3.49 6.73
N ASP A 346 -20.18 -3.12 5.93
CA ASP A 346 -20.82 -1.82 6.02
C ASP A 346 -21.74 -1.75 7.27
N PRO A 347 -21.99 -0.56 7.84
CA PRO A 347 -22.90 -0.38 8.99
C PRO A 347 -24.29 -0.99 8.80
N GLY A 348 -24.81 -0.99 7.56
CA GLY A 348 -26.09 -1.63 7.23
C GLY A 348 -26.06 -3.16 7.30
N GLN A 349 -24.94 -3.79 6.93
CA GLN A 349 -24.76 -5.23 7.05
C GLN A 349 -24.62 -5.66 8.52
N ILE A 350 -23.97 -4.82 9.34
CA ILE A 350 -23.87 -5.00 10.80
C ILE A 350 -25.27 -4.97 11.43
N ASP A 351 -26.14 -4.07 10.99
CA ASP A 351 -27.53 -4.03 11.48
C ASP A 351 -28.30 -5.31 11.12
N GLY A 352 -28.10 -5.83 9.92
CA GLY A 352 -28.65 -7.13 9.52
C GLY A 352 -28.19 -8.29 10.42
N MET A 353 -26.91 -8.32 10.80
CA MET A 353 -26.38 -9.31 11.75
C MET A 353 -26.98 -9.13 13.15
N ARG A 354 -27.15 -7.89 13.60
CA ARG A 354 -27.78 -7.57 14.89
C ARG A 354 -29.21 -8.09 14.98
N VAL A 355 -30.00 -7.92 13.92
CA VAL A 355 -31.38 -8.45 13.85
C VAL A 355 -31.37 -9.98 13.95
N ARG A 356 -30.49 -10.65 13.21
CA ARG A 356 -30.39 -12.12 13.25
C ARG A 356 -29.95 -12.66 14.61
N LEU A 357 -28.98 -12.01 15.26
CA LEU A 357 -28.55 -12.40 16.60
C LEU A 357 -29.69 -12.23 17.61
N LYS A 358 -30.52 -11.21 17.45
CA LYS A 358 -31.71 -11.00 18.28
C LYS A 358 -32.78 -12.07 18.03
N GLU A 359 -33.01 -12.47 16.78
CA GLU A 359 -33.91 -13.58 16.44
C GLU A 359 -33.42 -14.90 17.02
N TRP A 360 -32.11 -15.17 16.93
CA TRP A 360 -31.51 -16.37 17.49
C TRP A 360 -31.61 -16.38 19.03
N ASP A 361 -31.28 -15.28 19.69
CA ASP A 361 -31.46 -15.12 21.14
C ASP A 361 -32.92 -15.35 21.56
N SER A 362 -33.87 -14.79 20.81
CA SER A 362 -35.29 -15.03 21.07
C SER A 362 -35.70 -16.50 20.90
N SER A 363 -35.13 -17.20 19.92
CA SER A 363 -35.40 -18.62 19.67
C SER A 363 -34.79 -19.50 20.77
N VAL A 364 -33.59 -19.18 21.25
CA VAL A 364 -32.93 -19.87 22.37
C VAL A 364 -33.70 -19.62 23.66
N ASN A 365 -34.17 -18.40 23.90
CA ASN A 365 -35.01 -18.10 25.07
C ASN A 365 -36.36 -18.84 25.03
N GLN A 366 -36.98 -18.96 23.86
CA GLN A 366 -38.20 -19.76 23.70
C GLN A 366 -37.94 -21.26 23.96
N LEU A 367 -36.83 -21.80 23.45
CA LEU A 367 -36.42 -23.18 23.71
C LEU A 367 -36.09 -23.39 25.19
N GLY A 368 -35.40 -22.45 25.82
CA GLY A 368 -35.07 -22.47 27.26
C GLY A 368 -36.33 -22.52 28.12
N ASN A 369 -37.28 -21.63 27.86
CA ASN A 369 -38.59 -21.62 28.54
C ASN A 369 -39.36 -22.93 28.33
N TRP A 370 -39.26 -23.53 27.14
CA TRP A 370 -39.89 -24.82 26.86
C TRP A 370 -39.22 -25.96 27.63
N ILE A 371 -37.87 -25.99 27.68
CA ILE A 371 -37.10 -26.99 28.43
C ILE A 371 -37.36 -26.84 29.93
N GLU A 372 -37.41 -25.63 30.48
CA GLU A 372 -37.77 -25.40 31.89
C GLU A 372 -39.21 -25.84 32.19
N GLY A 373 -40.14 -25.62 31.26
CA GLY A 373 -41.52 -26.08 31.40
C GLY A 373 -41.66 -27.59 31.47
N VAL A 374 -40.93 -28.33 30.64
CA VAL A 374 -40.96 -29.81 30.59
C VAL A 374 -40.04 -30.43 31.65
N GLY A 375 -38.94 -29.76 31.98
CA GLY A 375 -37.92 -30.22 32.92
C GLY A 375 -38.30 -30.05 34.40
N LYS A 376 -39.33 -29.27 34.72
CA LYS A 376 -39.83 -29.08 36.10
C LYS A 376 -40.20 -30.37 36.83
N ASP A 377 -40.60 -31.40 36.10
CA ASP A 377 -40.97 -32.69 36.68
C ASP A 377 -39.76 -33.63 36.91
N VAL A 378 -38.61 -33.36 36.27
CA VAL A 378 -37.43 -34.24 36.27
C VAL A 378 -36.26 -33.64 37.06
N TRP A 379 -36.11 -32.32 37.05
CA TRP A 379 -35.05 -31.61 37.76
C TRP A 379 -35.60 -31.07 39.08
N ALA A 380 -35.07 -31.58 40.20
CA ALA A 380 -35.42 -31.09 41.54
C ALA A 380 -35.03 -29.61 41.69
N ALA A 381 -35.93 -28.84 42.31
CA ALA A 381 -35.73 -27.44 42.67
C ALA A 381 -34.51 -27.22 43.60
#